data_AF-A0A3L6JBE4-F1
#
_entry.id   AF-A0A3L6JBE4-F1
#
_cell.length_a   1.000
_cell.length_b   1.000
_cell.length_c   1.000
_cell.angle_alpha   90.00
_cell.angle_beta   90.00
_cell.angle_gamma   90.00
#
_symmetry.space_group_name_H-M   'P 1'
#
loop_
_entity.id
_entity.type
_entity.pdbx_description
1 polymer ?
#
loop_
_entity_poly.entity_id
_entity_poly.type
_entity_poly.pdbx_seq_one_letter_code
_entity_poly.pdbx_strand_id
1 'polypeptide(L)'
;MSGVVLAVIGIMIISREHGVRKDGERVESRFDALGIGLAFLALVMFSLAAVFTYVGVIGVDPIDANLPRVIVGSIVLVPVFAAARRRGMPIPSRHATKLTIIAGFLGMAVGSVFYIMSFKYVGAAVGSVLASTSPLFAVPMSLLFLKEHVSRIAVVGIVATITGVFLVLTGF
;
A
#
# COMPACT_ATOMS: atom_id res chain seq x y z
N MET A 1 -16.61 -5.44 13.99
CA MET A 1 -15.53 -6.51 14.01
C MET A 1 -15.64 -7.45 12.81
N SER A 2 -16.85 -7.80 12.41
CA SER A 2 -17.17 -8.61 11.21
C SER A 2 -16.61 -8.01 9.91
N GLY A 3 -16.64 -6.69 9.75
CA GLY A 3 -16.10 -6.02 8.55
C GLY A 3 -14.59 -6.21 8.34
N VAL A 4 -13.80 -6.21 9.42
CA VAL A 4 -12.34 -6.43 9.37
C VAL A 4 -12.03 -7.86 8.89
N VAL A 5 -12.74 -8.85 9.45
CA VAL A 5 -12.57 -10.26 9.07
C VAL A 5 -12.87 -10.46 7.58
N LEU A 6 -13.96 -9.85 7.09
CA LEU A 6 -14.35 -9.95 5.68
C LEU A 6 -13.31 -9.31 4.75
N ALA A 7 -12.77 -8.15 5.13
CA ALA A 7 -11.71 -7.49 4.36
C ALA A 7 -10.43 -8.32 4.30
N VAL A 8 -10.02 -8.93 5.42
CA VAL A 8 -8.84 -9.83 5.48
C VAL A 8 -9.03 -11.06 4.61
N ILE A 9 -10.22 -11.68 4.63
CA ILE A 9 -10.54 -12.82 3.76
C ILE A 9 -10.47 -12.41 2.28
N GLY A 10 -11.01 -11.24 1.93
CA GLY A 10 -10.95 -10.71 0.56
C GLY A 10 -9.51 -10.53 0.08
N ILE A 11 -8.64 -9.93 0.90
CA ILE A 11 -7.21 -9.77 0.59
C ILE A 11 -6.51 -11.13 0.47
N MET A 12 -6.84 -12.10 1.33
CA MET A 12 -6.27 -13.45 1.28
C MET A 12 -6.62 -14.17 -0.03
N ILE A 13 -7.85 -14.02 -0.51
CA ILE A 13 -8.30 -14.58 -1.80
C ILE A 13 -7.53 -13.93 -2.96
N ILE A 14 -7.40 -12.60 -2.97
CA ILE A 14 -6.65 -11.87 -4.00
C ILE A 14 -5.17 -12.25 -3.99
N SER A 15 -4.56 -12.36 -2.81
CA SER A 15 -3.14 -12.70 -2.65
C SER A 15 -2.83 -14.11 -3.17
N ARG A 16 -3.71 -15.08 -2.90
CA ARG A 16 -3.57 -16.45 -3.39
C ARG A 16 -3.62 -16.52 -4.91
N GLU A 17 -4.45 -15.70 -5.56
CA GLU A 17 -4.55 -15.70 -7.02
C GLU A 17 -3.27 -15.18 -7.72
N HIS A 18 -2.63 -14.16 -7.14
CA HIS A 18 -1.35 -13.65 -7.65
C HIS A 18 -0.19 -14.62 -7.43
N GLY A 19 -0.21 -15.40 -6.34
CA GLY A 19 0.76 -16.48 -6.10
C GLY A 19 0.63 -17.64 -7.09
N VAL A 20 -0.59 -17.97 -7.51
CA VAL A 20 -0.86 -19.07 -8.46
C VAL A 20 -0.44 -18.74 -9.89
N ARG A 21 -0.37 -17.45 -10.25
CA ARG A 21 -0.07 -17.02 -11.63
C ARG A 21 1.42 -16.99 -11.97
N LYS A 22 2.33 -17.15 -11.00
CA LYS A 22 3.77 -16.96 -11.23
C LYS A 22 4.67 -18.18 -11.11
N ASP A 23 4.26 -19.27 -10.48
CA ASP A 23 5.11 -20.47 -10.44
C ASP A 23 4.29 -21.77 -10.41
N GLY A 24 4.61 -22.66 -11.37
CA GLY A 24 4.30 -24.09 -11.26
C GLY A 24 5.11 -24.79 -10.15
N GLU A 25 5.91 -24.03 -9.39
CA GLU A 25 6.59 -24.50 -8.19
C GLU A 25 5.68 -24.28 -6.98
N ARG A 26 5.28 -25.39 -6.35
CA ARG A 26 4.66 -25.37 -5.04
C ARG A 26 5.65 -24.74 -4.07
N VAL A 27 5.40 -23.50 -3.66
CA VAL A 27 6.08 -22.89 -2.51
C VAL A 27 5.85 -23.82 -1.33
N GLU A 28 6.88 -24.58 -0.94
CA GLU A 28 6.84 -25.38 0.28
C GLU A 28 6.52 -24.40 1.42
N SER A 29 5.36 -24.60 2.03
CA SER A 29 4.91 -23.88 3.21
C SER A 29 5.77 -24.28 4.42
N ARG A 30 7.07 -23.99 4.38
CA ARG A 30 7.88 -23.94 5.60
C ARG A 30 7.34 -22.77 6.41
N PHE A 31 7.05 -23.04 7.67
CA PHE A 31 6.68 -22.01 8.64
C PHE A 31 7.84 -21.03 8.76
N ASP A 32 7.81 -19.96 7.97
CA ASP A 32 8.84 -18.93 7.96
C ASP A 32 8.60 -17.95 9.11
N ALA A 33 9.01 -18.38 10.30
CA ALA A 33 8.90 -17.58 11.52
C ALA A 33 9.60 -16.21 11.39
N LEU A 34 10.66 -16.14 10.56
CA LEU A 34 11.35 -14.90 10.27
C LEU A 34 10.50 -13.99 9.37
N GLY A 35 9.86 -14.53 8.34
CA GLY A 35 8.89 -13.79 7.51
C GLY A 35 7.71 -13.26 8.31
N ILE A 36 7.13 -14.09 9.20
CA ILE A 36 6.04 -13.67 10.10
C ILE A 36 6.54 -12.57 11.05
N GLY A 37 7.72 -12.73 11.64
CA GLY A 37 8.33 -11.73 12.53
C GLY A 37 8.56 -10.39 11.83
N LEU A 38 9.06 -10.41 10.59
CA LEU A 38 9.24 -9.21 9.77
C LEU A 38 7.90 -8.55 9.42
N ALA A 39 6.84 -9.32 9.15
CA ALA A 39 5.52 -8.78 8.89
C ALA A 39 4.94 -8.06 10.13
N PHE A 40 5.08 -8.65 11.32
CA PHE A 40 4.69 -8.00 12.57
C PHE A 40 5.49 -6.72 12.84
N LEU A 41 6.80 -6.75 12.62
CA LEU A 41 7.63 -5.55 12.74
C LEU A 41 7.18 -4.45 11.78
N ALA A 42 6.88 -4.80 10.52
CA ALA A 42 6.38 -3.86 9.53
C ALA A 42 5.04 -3.23 9.96
N LEU A 43 4.13 -4.01 10.55
CA LEU A 43 2.87 -3.51 11.10
C LEU A 43 3.10 -2.49 12.23
N VAL A 44 3.98 -2.81 13.18
CA VAL A 44 4.32 -1.91 14.29
C VAL A 44 4.94 -0.61 13.77
N MET A 45 5.89 -0.73 12.83
CA MET A 45 6.52 0.45 12.22
C MET A 45 5.50 1.31 11.46
N PHE A 46 4.55 0.71 10.75
CA PHE A 46 3.50 1.43 10.03
C PHE A 46 2.55 2.16 10.98
N SER A 47 2.13 1.50 12.07
CA SER A 47 1.28 2.12 13.09
C SER A 47 1.99 3.28 13.80
N LEU A 48 3.27 3.12 14.18
CA LEU A 48 4.07 4.19 14.77
C LEU A 48 4.25 5.36 13.79
N ALA A 49 4.52 5.07 12.52
CA ALA A 49 4.67 6.09 11.49
C ALA A 49 3.40 6.93 11.32
N ALA A 50 2.21 6.33 11.41
CA ALA A 50 0.94 7.05 11.34
C ALA A 50 0.76 8.02 12.52
N VAL A 51 1.09 7.59 13.74
CA VAL A 51 1.03 8.43 14.94
C VAL A 51 2.05 9.56 14.88
N PHE A 52 3.30 9.27 14.51
CA PHE A 52 4.34 10.30 14.37
C PHE A 52 4.04 11.28 13.24
N THR A 53 3.42 10.81 12.14
CA THR A 53 2.97 11.71 11.08
C THR A 53 1.92 12.67 11.62
N TYR A 54 0.93 12.18 12.38
CA TYR A 54 -0.08 13.05 13.00
C TYR A 54 0.55 14.10 13.92
N VAL A 55 1.45 13.68 14.83
CA VAL A 55 2.13 14.60 15.75
C VAL A 55 3.00 15.61 14.97
N GLY A 56 3.71 15.15 13.94
CA GLY A 56 4.60 15.98 13.12
C GLY A 56 3.89 17.01 12.24
N VAL A 57 2.57 16.89 12.04
CA VAL A 57 1.79 17.85 11.24
C VAL A 57 1.06 18.90 12.09
N ILE A 58 1.08 18.77 13.43
CA ILE A 58 0.47 19.74 14.33
C ILE A 58 1.23 21.06 14.24
N GLY A 59 0.56 22.11 13.78
CA GLY A 59 1.16 23.44 13.65
C GLY A 59 2.11 23.62 12.47
N VAL A 60 2.25 22.61 11.60
CA VAL A 60 3.12 22.64 10.40
C VAL A 60 2.27 22.55 9.14
N ASP A 61 2.69 23.20 8.05
CA ASP A 61 2.03 23.03 6.76
C ASP A 61 2.23 21.58 6.23
N PRO A 62 1.20 20.95 5.65
CA PRO A 62 1.31 19.62 5.05
C PRO A 62 2.48 19.46 4.08
N ILE A 63 2.81 20.50 3.31
CA ILE A 63 3.91 20.47 2.35
C ILE A 63 5.25 20.42 3.09
N ASP A 64 5.42 21.25 4.11
CA ASP A 64 6.64 21.31 4.92
C ASP A 64 6.85 20.02 5.72
N ALA A 65 5.77 19.40 6.19
CA ALA A 65 5.83 18.09 6.86
C ALA A 65 6.14 16.94 5.88
N ASN A 66 5.68 17.02 4.63
CA ASN A 66 5.91 15.99 3.62
C ASN A 66 7.31 16.06 3.01
N LEU A 67 7.89 17.25 2.89
CA LEU A 67 9.19 17.47 2.27
C LEU A 67 10.32 16.62 2.88
N PRO A 68 10.55 16.59 4.22
CA PRO A 68 11.57 15.74 4.83
C PRO A 68 11.28 14.26 4.60
N ARG A 69 10.00 13.84 4.60
CA ARG A 69 9.61 12.46 4.33
C ARG A 69 10.03 12.00 2.94
N VAL A 70 9.79 12.83 1.92
CA VAL A 70 10.15 12.52 0.53
C VAL A 70 11.67 12.57 0.32
N ILE A 71 12.36 13.54 0.92
CA ILE A 71 13.82 13.67 0.84
C ILE A 71 14.50 12.47 1.49
N VAL A 72 14.17 12.17 2.75
CA VAL A 72 14.75 11.04 3.48
C VAL A 72 14.43 9.72 2.78
N GLY A 73 13.18 9.54 2.35
CA GLY A 73 12.78 8.35 1.58
C GLY A 73 13.59 8.19 0.31
N SER A 74 13.84 9.27 -0.42
CA SER A 74 14.67 9.26 -1.63
C SER A 74 16.13 8.90 -1.33
N ILE A 75 16.73 9.50 -0.30
CA ILE A 75 18.11 9.22 0.11
C ILE A 75 18.28 7.74 0.50
N VAL A 76 17.30 7.17 1.21
CA VAL A 76 17.32 5.75 1.62
C VAL A 76 17.10 4.80 0.43
N LEU A 77 16.27 5.19 -0.55
CA LEU A 77 15.99 4.37 -1.72
C LEU A 77 17.17 4.27 -2.70
N VAL A 78 18.02 5.31 -2.79
CA VAL A 78 19.20 5.31 -3.68
C VAL A 78 20.16 4.13 -3.42
N PRO A 79 20.66 3.87 -2.20
CA PRO A 79 21.55 2.74 -1.95
C PRO A 79 20.85 1.39 -2.13
N VAL A 80 19.55 1.30 -1.83
CA VAL A 80 18.75 0.07 -2.07
C VAL A 80 18.68 -0.23 -3.56
N PHE A 81 18.41 0.78 -4.38
CA PHE A 81 18.40 0.65 -5.83
C PHE A 81 19.80 0.28 -6.36
N ALA A 82 20.85 0.94 -5.87
CA ALA A 82 22.22 0.61 -6.25
C ALA A 82 22.60 -0.84 -5.90
N ALA A 83 22.20 -1.33 -4.72
CA ALA A 83 22.42 -2.72 -4.32
C ALA A 83 21.61 -3.70 -5.19
N ALA A 84 20.35 -3.38 -5.52
CA ALA A 84 19.54 -4.18 -6.43
C ALA A 84 20.15 -4.25 -7.84
N ARG A 85 20.74 -3.14 -8.32
CA ARG A 85 21.48 -3.08 -9.58
C ARG A 85 22.72 -3.97 -9.57
N ARG A 86 23.48 -4.00 -8.47
CA ARG A 86 24.63 -4.91 -8.29
C ARG A 86 24.23 -6.38 -8.27
N ARG A 87 22.99 -6.70 -7.86
CA ARG A 87 22.42 -8.04 -7.86
C ARG A 87 21.80 -8.46 -9.21
N GLY A 88 22.00 -7.69 -10.27
CA GLY A 88 21.57 -8.05 -11.63
C GLY A 88 20.21 -7.52 -12.06
N MET A 89 19.62 -6.56 -11.35
CA MET A 89 18.36 -5.92 -11.78
C MET A 89 18.56 -5.20 -13.13
N PRO A 90 17.75 -5.52 -14.17
CA PRO A 90 17.87 -4.92 -15.50
C PRO A 90 17.49 -3.43 -15.49
N ILE A 91 18.04 -2.69 -16.46
CA ILE A 91 17.69 -1.27 -16.65
C ILE A 91 16.23 -1.19 -17.11
N PRO A 92 15.37 -0.37 -16.47
CA PRO A 92 14.01 -0.19 -16.92
C PRO A 92 13.97 0.41 -18.34
N SER A 93 13.02 -0.02 -19.16
CA SER A 93 12.79 0.58 -20.47
C SER A 93 12.41 2.07 -20.33
N ARG A 94 12.63 2.88 -21.38
CA ARG A 94 12.22 4.30 -21.37
C ARG A 94 10.73 4.47 -21.04
N HIS A 95 9.90 3.54 -21.50
CA HIS A 95 8.48 3.53 -21.19
C HIS A 95 8.20 3.25 -19.71
N ALA A 96 8.85 2.23 -19.14
CA ALA A 96 8.73 1.90 -17.72
C ALA A 96 9.22 3.06 -16.83
N THR A 97 10.35 3.69 -17.17
CA THR A 97 10.86 4.86 -16.43
C THR A 97 9.87 6.02 -16.47
N LYS A 98 9.25 6.30 -17.62
CA LYS A 98 8.25 7.37 -17.73
C LYS A 98 7.01 7.10 -16.87
N LEU A 99 6.50 5.87 -16.90
CA LEU A 99 5.39 5.43 -16.06
C LEU A 99 5.74 5.53 -14.57
N THR A 100 6.92 5.09 -14.15
CA THR A 100 7.38 5.19 -12.77
C THR A 100 7.52 6.64 -12.30
N ILE A 101 8.00 7.55 -13.15
CA ILE A 101 8.08 8.98 -12.82
C ILE A 101 6.67 9.56 -12.60
N ILE A 102 5.73 9.25 -13.50
CA ILE A 102 4.35 9.75 -13.39
C ILE A 102 3.67 9.16 -12.14
N ALA A 103 3.83 7.86 -11.90
CA ALA A 103 3.28 7.18 -10.72
C ALA A 103 3.92 7.68 -9.43
N GLY A 104 5.23 7.93 -9.44
CA GLY A 104 5.96 8.52 -8.32
C GLY A 104 5.50 9.94 -8.03
N PHE A 105 5.30 10.77 -9.06
CA PHE A 105 4.77 12.12 -8.86
C PHE A 105 3.33 12.10 -8.32
N LEU A 106 2.44 11.33 -8.93
CA LEU A 106 1.04 11.25 -8.49
C LEU A 106 0.91 10.61 -7.10
N GLY A 107 1.65 9.54 -6.82
CA GLY A 107 1.58 8.82 -5.55
C GLY A 107 2.37 9.50 -4.43
N MET A 108 3.65 9.78 -4.67
CA MET A 108 4.58 10.29 -3.64
C MET A 108 4.64 11.81 -3.54
N ALA A 109 4.25 12.60 -4.54
CA ALA A 109 4.15 14.05 -4.38
C ALA A 109 2.70 14.47 -4.07
N VAL A 110 1.76 14.16 -4.96
CA VAL A 110 0.36 14.60 -4.79
C VAL A 110 -0.36 13.76 -3.72
N GLY A 111 -0.31 12.43 -3.84
CA GLY A 111 -1.01 11.50 -2.95
C GLY A 111 -0.51 11.57 -1.51
N SER A 112 0.79 11.78 -1.29
CA SER A 112 1.37 11.89 0.05
C SER A 112 0.98 13.20 0.76
N VAL A 113 0.84 14.31 0.03
CA VAL A 113 0.33 15.58 0.57
C VAL A 113 -1.13 15.42 0.95
N PHE A 114 -1.96 14.78 0.12
CA PHE A 114 -3.35 14.46 0.45
C PHE A 114 -3.47 13.53 1.66
N TYR A 115 -2.58 12.54 1.75
CA TYR A 115 -2.47 11.68 2.92
C TYR A 115 -2.14 12.49 4.17
N ILE A 116 -1.11 13.32 4.17
CA ILE A 116 -0.75 14.14 5.34
C ILE A 116 -1.87 15.13 5.70
N MET A 117 -2.54 15.71 4.70
CA MET A 117 -3.71 16.55 4.94
C MET A 117 -4.84 15.80 5.63
N SER A 118 -5.11 14.53 5.28
CA SER A 118 -6.14 13.77 5.98
C SER A 118 -5.82 13.64 7.47
N PHE A 119 -4.58 13.34 7.81
CA PHE A 119 -4.13 13.28 9.21
C PHE A 119 -4.24 14.64 9.91
N LYS A 120 -3.92 15.74 9.22
CA LYS A 120 -4.02 17.10 9.76
C LYS A 120 -5.47 17.51 10.05
N TYR A 121 -6.41 17.24 9.13
CA TYR A 121 -7.78 17.73 9.23
C TYR A 121 -8.72 16.83 10.05
N VAL A 122 -8.58 15.51 9.96
CA VAL A 122 -9.50 14.57 10.63
C VAL A 122 -8.86 13.75 11.75
N GLY A 123 -7.55 13.94 11.99
CA GLY A 123 -6.81 13.24 13.04
C GLY A 123 -6.34 11.84 12.64
N ALA A 124 -5.47 11.24 13.48
CA ALA A 124 -4.83 9.96 13.19
C ALA A 124 -5.84 8.81 13.02
N ALA A 125 -6.84 8.71 13.92
CA ALA A 125 -7.80 7.62 13.91
C ALA A 125 -8.66 7.61 12.63
N VAL A 126 -9.29 8.74 12.31
CA VAL A 126 -10.13 8.86 11.10
C VAL A 126 -9.27 8.85 9.84
N GLY A 127 -8.10 9.48 9.85
CA GLY A 127 -7.15 9.45 8.74
C GLY A 127 -6.68 8.04 8.38
N SER A 128 -6.39 7.20 9.38
CA SER A 128 -6.04 5.78 9.18
C SER A 128 -7.21 4.95 8.64
N VAL A 129 -8.44 5.24 9.07
CA VAL A 129 -9.63 4.59 8.54
C VAL A 129 -9.85 4.97 7.07
N LEU A 130 -9.72 6.26 6.72
CA LEU A 130 -9.77 6.72 5.32
C LEU A 130 -8.66 6.11 4.47
N ALA A 131 -7.44 5.98 5.00
CA ALA A 131 -6.35 5.31 4.29
C ALA A 131 -6.67 3.83 4.00
N SER A 132 -7.42 3.18 4.91
CA SER A 132 -7.88 1.80 4.75
C SER A 132 -8.96 1.64 3.68
N THR A 133 -9.55 2.74 3.19
CA THR A 133 -10.46 2.72 2.04
C THR A 133 -9.75 2.79 0.70
N SER A 134 -8.42 2.90 0.69
CA SER A 134 -7.63 2.90 -0.55
C SER A 134 -7.95 1.73 -1.49
N PRO A 135 -8.23 0.48 -1.05
CA PRO A 135 -8.60 -0.60 -1.95
C PRO A 135 -9.92 -0.36 -2.68
N LEU A 136 -10.86 0.39 -2.09
CA LEU A 136 -12.15 0.75 -2.72
C LEU A 136 -11.94 1.51 -4.04
N PHE A 137 -10.92 2.35 -4.08
CA PHE A 137 -10.60 3.18 -5.25
C PHE A 137 -9.53 2.53 -6.12
N ALA A 138 -8.50 1.95 -5.51
CA ALA A 138 -7.36 1.38 -6.21
C ALA A 138 -7.78 0.22 -7.12
N VAL A 139 -8.72 -0.63 -6.68
CA VAL A 139 -9.12 -1.81 -7.43
C VAL A 139 -9.93 -1.46 -8.70
N PRO A 140 -11.00 -0.65 -8.65
CA PRO A 140 -11.67 -0.21 -9.89
C PRO A 140 -10.73 0.56 -10.82
N MET A 141 -9.82 1.37 -10.26
CA MET A 141 -8.83 2.08 -11.06
C MET A 141 -7.84 1.12 -11.74
N SER A 142 -7.40 0.04 -11.07
CA SER A 142 -6.52 -0.94 -11.71
C SER A 142 -7.23 -1.68 -12.85
N LEU A 143 -8.51 -2.01 -12.68
CA LEU A 143 -9.35 -2.60 -13.73
C LEU A 143 -9.46 -1.70 -14.96
N LEU A 144 -9.73 -0.41 -14.74
CA LEU A 144 -9.97 0.56 -15.82
C LEU A 144 -8.69 0.99 -16.54
N PHE A 145 -7.62 1.31 -15.80
CA PHE A 145 -6.40 1.89 -16.35
C PHE A 145 -5.34 0.86 -16.72
N LEU A 146 -5.19 -0.20 -15.91
CA LEU A 146 -4.18 -1.24 -16.13
C LEU A 146 -4.67 -2.38 -17.02
N LYS A 147 -5.99 -2.45 -17.29
CA LYS A 147 -6.65 -3.48 -18.12
C LYS A 147 -6.22 -4.90 -17.74
N GLU A 148 -6.02 -5.16 -16.46
CA GLU A 148 -5.67 -6.50 -15.99
C GLU A 148 -6.81 -7.48 -16.29
N HIS A 149 -6.46 -8.66 -16.81
CA HIS A 149 -7.41 -9.78 -16.91
C HIS A 149 -7.67 -10.31 -15.50
N VAL A 150 -8.77 -9.85 -14.91
CA VAL A 150 -9.20 -10.22 -13.56
C VAL A 150 -10.05 -11.47 -13.63
N SER A 151 -9.62 -12.53 -12.92
CA SER A 151 -10.41 -13.76 -12.88
C SER A 151 -11.65 -13.58 -12.01
N ARG A 152 -12.59 -14.52 -12.15
CA ARG A 152 -13.81 -14.54 -11.32
C ARG A 152 -13.50 -14.61 -9.82
N ILE A 153 -12.37 -15.21 -9.43
CA ILE A 153 -11.95 -15.32 -8.03
C ILE A 153 -11.50 -13.96 -7.49
N ALA A 154 -10.72 -13.21 -8.27
CA ALA A 154 -10.29 -11.87 -7.92
C ALA A 154 -11.50 -10.93 -7.78
N VAL A 155 -12.50 -11.03 -8.66
CA VAL A 155 -13.75 -10.26 -8.51
C VAL A 155 -14.41 -10.54 -7.16
N VAL A 156 -14.49 -11.81 -6.72
CA VAL A 156 -15.05 -12.16 -5.40
C VAL A 156 -14.22 -11.56 -4.26
N GLY A 157 -12.90 -11.67 -4.32
CA GLY A 157 -12.02 -11.09 -3.30
C GLY A 157 -12.11 -9.56 -3.24
N ILE A 158 -12.27 -8.92 -4.39
CA ILE A 158 -12.48 -7.47 -4.52
C ILE A 158 -13.79 -7.05 -3.87
N VAL A 159 -14.90 -7.72 -4.22
CA VAL A 159 -16.22 -7.42 -3.64
C VAL A 159 -16.19 -7.64 -2.13
N ALA A 160 -15.62 -8.74 -1.65
CA ALA A 160 -15.47 -9.01 -0.22
C ALA A 160 -14.64 -7.93 0.50
N THR A 161 -13.54 -7.48 -0.11
CA THR A 161 -12.72 -6.38 0.43
C THR A 161 -13.52 -5.08 0.51
N ILE A 162 -14.25 -4.74 -0.56
CA ILE A 162 -15.06 -3.52 -0.63
C ILE A 162 -16.16 -3.53 0.44
N THR A 163 -16.91 -4.63 0.53
CA THR A 163 -17.97 -4.80 1.51
C THR A 163 -17.43 -4.78 2.94
N GLY A 164 -16.29 -5.42 3.20
CA GLY A 164 -15.64 -5.43 4.51
C GLY A 164 -15.24 -4.02 4.97
N VAL A 165 -14.62 -3.24 4.09
CA VAL A 165 -14.28 -1.84 4.38
C VAL A 165 -15.54 -1.02 4.64
N PHE A 166 -16.59 -1.18 3.85
CA PHE A 166 -17.85 -0.45 4.04
C PHE A 166 -18.51 -0.74 5.40
N LEU A 167 -18.49 -2.00 5.85
CA LEU A 167 -18.96 -2.39 7.19
C LEU A 167 -18.16 -1.72 8.31
N VAL A 168 -16.83 -1.68 8.18
CA VAL A 168 -15.95 -1.01 9.15
C VAL A 168 -16.28 0.48 9.26
N LEU A 169 -16.52 1.15 8.13
CA LEU A 169 -16.87 2.57 8.10
C LEU A 169 -18.24 2.88 8.71
N THR A 170 -19.20 1.98 8.53
CA THR A 170 -20.58 2.15 9.03
C THR A 170 -20.73 1.76 10.50
N GLY A 171 -19.65 1.32 11.17
CA GLY A 171 -19.63 1.05 12.60
C GLY A 171 -20.12 -0.34 13.02
N PHE A 172 -20.20 -1.30 12.09
CA PHE A 172 -20.61 -2.69 12.35
C PHE A 172 -19.41 -3.68 12.33
#